data_AF-A0AAD7EH40-F1
#
_entry.id   AF-A0AAD7EH40-F1
#
_cell.length_a   1.000
_cell.length_b   1.000
_cell.length_c   1.000
_cell.angle_alpha   90.00
_cell.angle_beta   90.00
_cell.angle_gamma   90.00
#
_symmetry.space_group_name_H-M   'P 1'
#
loop_
_entity.id
_entity.type
_entity.pdbx_description
1 polymer ?
#
loop_
_entity_poly.entity_id
_entity_poly.type
_entity_poly.pdbx_seq_one_letter_code
_entity_poly.pdbx_strand_id
1 'polypeptide(L)' 'PCLWQIRVVEAILKRDGDVVCVAATGSGKTLTFWLPLLFRPTGIQLVVSPLNILGDQN' A
#
# COMPACT_ATOMS: atom_id res chain seq x y z
N PRO A 1 3.17 -6.71 -10.03
CA PRO A 1 3.89 -5.78 -9.12
C PRO A 1 5.34 -5.66 -9.58
N CYS A 2 5.91 -4.45 -9.56
CA CYS A 2 7.33 -4.22 -9.84
C CYS A 2 8.16 -4.31 -8.55
N LEU A 3 9.49 -4.39 -8.68
CA LEU A 3 10.38 -4.70 -7.56
C LEU A 3 10.23 -3.76 -6.37
N TRP A 4 10.08 -2.45 -6.60
CA TRP A 4 9.96 -1.49 -5.51
C TRP A 4 8.63 -1.65 -4.75
N GLN A 5 7.53 -1.99 -5.43
CA GLN A 5 6.24 -2.24 -4.78
C GLN A 5 6.33 -3.44 -3.84
N ILE A 6 7.03 -4.49 -4.27
CA ILE A 6 7.26 -5.69 -3.45
C ILE A 6 8.06 -5.33 -2.21
N ARG A 7 9.15 -4.56 -2.34
CA ARG A 7 9.99 -4.15 -1.20
C ARG A 7 9.22 -3.31 -0.17
N VAL A 8 8.36 -2.41 -0.63
CA VAL A 8 7.49 -1.62 0.28
C VAL A 8 6.54 -2.55 1.03
N VAL A 9 5.92 -3.50 0.32
CA VAL A 9 4.97 -4.45 0.93
C VAL A 9 5.65 -5.39 1.92
N GLU A 10 6.85 -5.88 1.60
CA GLU A 10 7.66 -6.65 2.54
C GLU A 10 7.99 -5.84 3.80
N ALA A 11 8.37 -4.56 3.66
CA ALA A 11 8.64 -3.70 4.81
C ALA A 11 7.39 -3.50 5.68
N ILE A 12 6.22 -3.28 5.06
CA ILE A 12 4.93 -3.18 5.77
C ILE A 12 4.61 -4.50 6.50
N LEU A 13 4.84 -5.65 5.87
CA LEU A 13 4.53 -6.96 6.44
C LEU A 13 5.48 -7.35 7.60
N LYS A 14 6.73 -6.90 7.58
CA LYS A 14 7.70 -7.11 8.67
C LYS A 14 7.28 -6.44 9.98
N ARG A 15 6.69 -5.24 9.91
CA ARG A 15 6.23 -4.44 11.07
C ARG A 15 7.32 -4.07 12.08
N ASP A 16 8.54 -3.86 11.59
CA ASP A 16 9.68 -3.42 12.41
C ASP A 16 9.74 -1.89 12.58
N GLY A 17 8.79 -1.14 11.97
CA GLY A 17 8.71 0.31 12.06
C GLY A 17 7.78 0.94 11.02
N ASP A 18 7.74 2.27 11.00
CA ASP A 18 6.95 3.05 10.03
C ASP A 18 7.63 3.09 8.66
N VAL A 19 6.83 3.04 7.59
CA VAL A 19 7.32 3.01 6.21
C VAL A 19 6.90 4.27 5.46
N VAL A 20 7.87 5.00 4.91
CA VAL A 20 7.64 6.13 3.99
C VAL A 20 8.00 5.70 2.57
N CYS A 21 7.02 5.74 1.66
CA CYS A 21 7.22 5.45 0.24
C CYS A 21 6.96 6.71 -0.60
N VAL A 22 7.98 7.19 -1.32
CA VAL A 22 7.88 8.33 -2.22
C VAL A 22 7.92 7.85 -3.66
N ALA A 23 6.83 8.04 -4.40
CA ALA A 23 6.74 7.72 -5.82
C ALA A 23 5.79 8.69 -6.53
N ALA A 24 6.11 9.02 -7.79
CA ALA A 24 5.34 9.96 -8.61
C ALA A 24 3.86 9.54 -8.77
N THR A 25 2.98 10.48 -9.09
CA THR A 25 1.59 10.17 -9.46
C THR A 25 1.57 9.29 -10.72
N GLY A 26 0.62 8.34 -10.79
CA GLY A 26 0.56 7.35 -11.88
C GLY A 26 1.55 6.18 -11.77
N SER A 27 2.48 6.19 -10.80
CA SER A 27 3.45 5.10 -10.61
C SER A 27 2.87 3.76 -10.12
N GLY A 28 1.58 3.72 -9.77
CA GLY A 28 0.94 2.52 -9.22
C GLY A 28 1.21 2.27 -7.73
N LYS A 29 1.61 3.30 -6.97
CA LYS A 29 1.73 3.22 -5.49
C LYS A 29 0.47 2.76 -4.77
N THR A 30 -0.71 2.95 -5.34
CA THR A 30 -1.97 2.41 -4.79
C THR A 30 -1.92 0.91 -4.53
N LEU A 31 -1.23 0.14 -5.38
CA LEU A 31 -1.10 -1.31 -5.20
C LEU A 31 -0.38 -1.69 -3.90
N THR A 32 0.52 -0.83 -3.38
CA THR A 32 1.23 -1.12 -2.12
C THR A 32 0.31 -0.99 -0.91
N PHE A 33 -0.85 -0.35 -1.04
CA PHE A 33 -1.87 -0.38 0.01
C PHE A 33 -2.56 -1.73 0.05
N TRP A 34 -2.99 -2.28 -1.09
CA TRP A 34 -3.84 -3.48 -1.11
C TRP A 34 -3.07 -4.80 -0.97
N LEU A 35 -1.86 -4.89 -1.54
CA LEU A 35 -1.10 -6.14 -1.60
C LEU A 35 -0.80 -6.78 -0.23
N PRO A 36 -0.50 -6.04 0.86
CA PRO A 36 -0.30 -6.62 2.19
C PRO A 36 -1.50 -7.44 2.72
N LEU A 37 -2.74 -7.11 2.34
CA LEU A 37 -3.93 -7.83 2.81
C LEU A 37 -3.97 -9.28 2.33
N LEU A 38 -3.40 -9.57 1.14
CA LEU A 38 -3.32 -10.93 0.61
C LEU A 38 -2.49 -11.88 1.49
N PHE A 39 -1.54 -11.33 2.25
CA PHE A 39 -0.62 -12.09 3.09
C PHE A 39 -0.98 -12.00 4.57
N ARG A 40 -2.08 -11.30 4.91
CA ARG A 40 -2.54 -11.12 6.28
C ARG A 40 -4.07 -11.32 6.36
N PRO A 41 -4.55 -12.57 6.38
CA PRO A 41 -5.97 -12.89 6.26
C PRO A 41 -6.84 -12.36 7.42
N THR A 42 -6.24 -12.06 8.57
CA THR A 42 -6.91 -11.47 9.75
C THR A 42 -6.57 -9.99 9.95
N GLY A 43 -5.90 -9.36 8.98
CA GLY A 43 -5.50 -7.97 9.05
C GLY A 43 -6.64 -7.01 8.74
N ILE A 44 -6.68 -5.90 9.47
CA ILE A 44 -7.52 -4.74 9.15
C ILE A 44 -6.59 -3.64 8.63
N GLN A 45 -7.00 -2.97 7.55
CA GLN A 45 -6.28 -1.84 6.97
C GLN A 45 -7.22 -0.64 6.80
N LEU A 46 -6.79 0.51 7.29
CA LEU A 46 -7.47 1.78 7.10
C LEU A 46 -6.66 2.62 6.11
N VAL A 47 -7.25 2.89 4.94
CA VAL A 47 -6.66 3.77 3.93
C VAL A 47 -7.34 5.13 4.03
N VAL A 48 -6.56 6.17 4.30
CA VAL A 48 -7.05 7.56 4.36
C VAL A 48 -6.55 8.29 3.13
N SER A 49 -7.47 8.78 2.30
CA SER A 49 -7.17 9.60 1.13
C SER A 49 -7.87 10.96 1.23
N PRO A 50 -7.21 12.06 0.83
CA PRO A 50 -7.79 13.41 0.93
C PRO A 50 -8.90 13.71 -0.09
N LEU A 51 -9.14 12.84 -1.08
CA LEU A 51 -10.13 13.02 -2.15
C LEU A 51 -11.01 11.79 -2.29
N ASN A 52 -12.33 11.96 -2.19
CA ASN A 52 -13.31 10.86 -2.32
C ASN A 52 -13.32 10.19 -3.70
N ILE A 53 -12.98 10.92 -4.77
CA ILE A 53 -12.94 10.40 -6.15
C ILE A 53 -11.96 9.22 -6.29
N LEU A 54 -10.92 9.17 -5.45
CA LEU A 54 -10.00 8.04 -5.44
C LEU A 54 -10.59 6.81 -4.74
N GLY A 55 -11.53 6.98 -3.81
CA GLY A 55 -12.25 5.88 -3.17
C GLY A 55 -13.14 5.11 -4.15
N ASP A 56 -13.79 5.82 -5.08
CA ASP A 56 -14.65 5.22 -6.12
C ASP A 56 -13.85 4.48 -7.23
N GLN A 57 -12.54 4.69 -7.30
CA GLN A 57 -11.64 4.07 -8.29
C GLN A 57 -10.85 2.87 -7.75
N ASN A 58 -11.03 2.50 -6.47
CA ASN A 58 -10.37 1.35 -5.84
C ASN A 58 -11.26 0.12 -5.78
#